data_AF-A0A2R8ZLF6-F1
#
_entry.id   AF-A0A2R8ZLF6-F1
#
_cell.length_a   1.000
_cell.length_b   1.000
_cell.length_c   1.000
_cell.angle_alpha   90.00
_cell.angle_beta   90.00
_cell.angle_gamma   90.00
#
_symmetry.space_group_name_H-M   'P 1'
#
loop_
_entity.id
_entity.type
_entity.pdbx_description
1 polymer ?
#
loop_
_entity_poly.entity_id
_entity_poly.type
_entity_poly.pdbx_seq_one_letter_code
_entity_poly.pdbx_strand_id
1 'polypeptide(L)'
;MDTRSGSQCSVTPEAILNNEELVLPPRISRVNGWSLPLHYFRVVTWAVFVGLSLATFRIFIPLLPHSWKYIAYVVTRGIFSFHLVIHLIASCIDPADSNVRLMKNYSQPMPIFDRSKHAHVIQNQFCHLCKVTV
;
A
#
# COMPACT_ATOMS: atom_id res chain seq x y z
N MET A 1 -53.60 30.98 19.38
CA MET A 1 -52.25 31.33 18.89
C MET A 1 -51.30 30.32 19.49
N ASP A 2 -51.11 29.23 18.76
CA ASP A 2 -50.18 28.14 19.08
C ASP A 2 -48.78 28.48 18.60
N THR A 3 -47.75 28.17 19.40
CA THR A 3 -46.44 27.64 18.97
C THR A 3 -45.63 27.35 20.24
N ARG A 4 -45.74 26.12 20.77
CA ARG A 4 -44.87 24.96 20.54
C ARG A 4 -43.48 25.08 21.17
N SER A 5 -43.44 24.56 22.40
CA SER A 5 -42.32 24.00 23.16
C SER A 5 -41.17 23.48 22.31
N GLY A 6 -39.96 24.00 22.57
CA GLY A 6 -38.67 23.45 22.16
C GLY A 6 -37.84 23.16 23.40
N SER A 7 -38.11 22.02 24.02
CA SER A 7 -37.34 21.42 25.11
C SER A 7 -35.84 21.40 24.75
N GLN A 8 -35.01 22.10 25.53
CA GLN A 8 -33.58 21.88 25.56
C GLN A 8 -33.33 20.45 26.04
N CYS A 9 -33.03 19.53 25.13
CA CYS A 9 -32.57 18.20 25.50
C CYS A 9 -31.09 18.32 25.88
N SER A 10 -30.81 18.48 27.16
CA SER A 10 -29.49 18.24 27.74
C SER A 10 -29.16 16.76 27.57
N VAL A 11 -28.50 16.40 26.47
CA VAL A 11 -28.07 15.03 26.23
C VAL A 11 -26.84 14.75 27.11
N THR A 12 -27.10 14.01 28.18
CA THR A 12 -26.15 13.42 29.11
C THR A 12 -25.09 12.59 28.36
N PRO A 13 -23.79 12.70 28.71
CA PRO A 13 -22.68 12.05 28.00
C PRO A 13 -22.42 10.60 28.47
N GLU A 14 -23.45 9.78 28.73
CA GLU A 14 -23.26 8.47 29.40
C GLU A 14 -23.86 7.25 28.69
N ALA A 15 -24.41 7.37 27.47
CA ALA A 15 -25.09 6.25 26.81
C ALA A 15 -24.65 5.91 25.37
N ILE A 16 -23.48 6.38 24.91
CA ILE A 16 -22.86 5.93 23.64
C ILE A 16 -21.52 5.26 23.94
N LEU A 17 -21.53 4.31 24.87
CA LEU A 17 -20.36 3.49 25.20
C LEU A 17 -20.72 2.00 25.16
N ASN A 18 -21.55 1.55 24.23
CA ASN A 18 -21.95 0.13 24.24
C ASN A 18 -22.11 -0.54 22.86
N ASN A 19 -21.80 0.11 21.74
CA ASN A 19 -21.91 -0.57 20.43
C ASN A 19 -21.00 -0.06 19.31
N GLU A 20 -19.99 0.74 19.64
CA GLU A 20 -18.90 0.97 18.70
C GLU A 20 -17.83 -0.06 19.03
N GLU A 21 -17.84 -1.18 18.29
CA GLU A 21 -16.57 -1.83 17.96
C GLU A 21 -15.70 -0.69 17.42
N LEU A 22 -14.83 -0.20 18.30
CA LEU A 22 -13.97 0.94 18.05
C LEU A 22 -13.02 0.44 16.97
N VAL A 23 -13.45 0.55 15.71
CA VAL A 23 -12.72 0.18 14.51
C VAL A 23 -11.52 1.11 14.52
N LEU A 24 -10.50 0.72 15.28
CA LEU A 24 -9.27 1.46 15.41
C LEU A 24 -8.74 1.59 13.99
N PRO A 25 -8.59 2.82 13.46
CA PRO A 25 -8.00 2.99 12.15
C PRO A 25 -6.63 2.30 12.17
N PRO A 26 -6.20 1.66 11.06
CA PRO A 26 -4.93 0.96 11.01
C PRO A 26 -3.82 1.87 11.55
N ARG A 27 -3.22 1.49 12.68
CA ARG A 27 -2.33 2.36 13.47
C ARG A 27 -1.06 2.78 12.72
N ILE A 28 -0.75 2.15 11.58
CA ILE A 28 0.51 2.32 10.87
C ILE A 28 0.23 2.54 9.38
N SER A 29 0.66 3.70 8.89
CA SER A 29 0.73 4.00 7.46
C SER A 29 1.59 2.95 6.76
N ARG A 30 1.09 2.32 5.70
CA ARG A 30 1.89 1.39 4.89
C ARG A 30 3.10 2.17 4.33
N VAL A 31 4.31 1.77 4.72
CA VAL A 31 5.57 2.45 4.39
C VAL A 31 6.32 1.84 3.22
N ASN A 32 5.91 0.66 2.75
CA ASN A 32 6.49 -0.03 1.59
C ASN A 32 5.57 -1.16 1.14
N GLY A 33 5.88 -1.78 0.00
CA GLY A 33 5.18 -2.97 -0.46
C GLY A 33 5.30 -4.19 0.46
N TRP A 34 6.16 -4.14 1.49
CA TRP A 34 6.37 -5.18 2.51
C TRP A 34 5.43 -5.06 3.72
N SER A 35 4.72 -3.95 3.86
CA SER A 35 3.71 -3.77 4.89
C SER A 35 2.53 -4.72 4.66
N LEU A 36 2.01 -5.33 5.73
CA LEU A 36 0.92 -6.31 5.72
C LEU A 36 -0.45 -5.62 5.43
N PRO A 37 -1.45 -6.27 4.79
CA PRO A 37 -1.48 -7.64 4.30
C PRO A 37 -0.70 -7.76 3.01
N LEU A 38 0.20 -8.75 2.97
CA LEU A 38 0.90 -9.16 1.77
C LEU A 38 -0.17 -9.46 0.73
N HIS A 39 -0.27 -8.59 -0.28
CA HIS A 39 -1.32 -8.68 -1.28
C HIS A 39 -1.14 -10.01 -2.02
N TYR A 40 -2.16 -10.88 -2.03
CA TYR A 40 -2.11 -12.23 -2.59
C TYR A 40 -1.50 -12.26 -4.00
N PHE A 41 -1.82 -11.25 -4.81
CA PHE A 41 -1.27 -11.06 -6.16
C PHE A 41 0.27 -11.04 -6.16
N ARG A 42 0.92 -10.44 -5.15
CA ARG A 42 2.39 -10.37 -5.07
C ARG A 42 2.98 -11.76 -4.93
N VAL A 43 2.41 -12.59 -4.05
CA VAL A 43 2.85 -13.99 -3.86
C VAL A 43 2.66 -14.79 -5.15
N VAL A 44 1.51 -14.61 -5.82
CA VAL A 44 1.24 -15.23 -7.12
C VAL A 44 2.27 -14.79 -8.17
N THR A 45 2.60 -13.50 -8.25
CA THR A 45 3.62 -12.99 -9.17
C THR A 45 4.98 -13.63 -8.93
N TRP A 46 5.42 -13.73 -7.67
CA TRP A 46 6.68 -14.41 -7.33
C TRP A 46 6.65 -15.90 -7.70
N ALA A 47 5.55 -16.60 -7.41
CA ALA A 47 5.40 -18.01 -7.76
C ALA A 47 5.47 -18.23 -9.28
N VAL A 48 4.76 -17.42 -10.06
CA VAL A 48 4.78 -17.48 -11.53
C VAL A 48 6.17 -17.15 -12.07
N PHE A 49 6.81 -16.10 -11.55
CA PHE A 49 8.17 -15.72 -11.95
C PHE A 49 9.18 -16.84 -11.71
N VAL A 50 9.16 -17.45 -10.52
CA VAL A 50 10.04 -18.59 -10.18
C VAL A 50 9.71 -19.80 -11.05
N GLY A 51 8.44 -20.13 -11.23
CA GLY A 51 8.00 -21.24 -12.08
C GLY A 51 8.46 -21.10 -13.53
N LEU A 52 8.23 -19.92 -14.13
CA LEU A 52 8.69 -19.61 -15.50
C LEU A 52 10.22 -19.64 -15.59
N SER A 53 10.93 -19.06 -14.61
CA SER A 53 12.39 -19.11 -14.56
C SER A 53 12.90 -20.54 -14.57
N LEU A 54 12.37 -21.39 -13.69
CA LEU A 54 12.76 -22.80 -13.60
C LEU A 54 12.47 -23.54 -14.89
N ALA A 55 11.28 -23.36 -15.48
CA ALA A 55 10.96 -23.95 -16.76
C ALA A 55 11.96 -23.52 -17.85
N THR A 56 12.29 -22.23 -17.93
CA THR A 56 13.26 -21.71 -18.91
C THR A 56 14.67 -22.27 -18.71
N PHE A 57 15.21 -22.26 -17.50
CA PHE A 57 16.58 -22.73 -17.23
C PHE A 57 16.73 -24.25 -17.21
N ARG A 58 15.68 -24.99 -16.82
CA ARG A 58 15.75 -26.44 -16.62
C ARG A 58 15.16 -27.25 -17.77
N ILE A 59 14.22 -26.69 -18.53
CA ILE A 59 13.53 -27.41 -19.60
C ILE A 59 13.91 -26.82 -20.95
N PHE A 60 13.62 -25.52 -21.16
CA PHE A 60 13.81 -24.91 -22.49
C PHE A 60 15.29 -24.80 -22.88
N ILE A 61 16.16 -24.22 -22.04
CA ILE A 61 17.57 -24.02 -22.38
C ILE A 61 18.33 -25.35 -22.64
N PRO A 62 18.11 -26.43 -21.86
CA PRO A 62 18.73 -27.72 -22.16
C PRO A 62 18.26 -28.37 -23.46
N LEU A 63 17.04 -28.07 -23.91
CA LEU A 63 16.44 -28.58 -25.16
C LEU A 63 16.99 -27.85 -26.40
N LEU A 64 17.61 -26.67 -26.25
CA LEU A 64 18.18 -25.91 -27.35
C LEU A 64 19.46 -26.58 -27.92
N PRO A 65 19.70 -26.44 -29.25
CA PRO A 65 20.92 -26.93 -29.89
C PRO A 65 22.17 -26.27 -29.29
N HIS A 66 23.27 -27.03 -29.26
CA HIS A 66 24.50 -26.69 -28.52
C HIS A 66 25.05 -25.28 -28.84
N SER A 67 24.98 -24.88 -30.11
CA SER A 67 25.45 -23.58 -30.60
C SER A 67 24.69 -22.38 -30.02
N TRP A 68 23.41 -22.53 -29.68
CA TRP A 68 22.58 -21.44 -29.13
C TRP A 68 22.44 -21.50 -27.62
N LYS A 69 22.74 -22.65 -27.02
CA LYS A 69 22.54 -22.91 -25.59
C LYS A 69 23.27 -21.92 -24.69
N TYR A 70 24.54 -21.63 -24.99
CA TYR A 70 25.34 -20.69 -24.20
C TYR A 70 24.82 -19.25 -24.32
N ILE A 71 24.52 -18.81 -25.54
CA ILE A 71 24.00 -17.46 -25.81
C ILE A 71 22.65 -17.28 -25.11
N ALA A 72 21.73 -18.23 -25.28
CA ALA A 72 20.42 -18.21 -24.62
C ALA A 72 20.58 -18.19 -23.10
N TYR A 73 21.47 -19.01 -22.52
CA TYR A 73 21.70 -19.02 -21.09
C TYR A 73 22.17 -17.67 -20.55
N VAL A 74 23.16 -17.04 -21.19
CA VAL A 74 23.71 -15.76 -20.74
C VAL A 74 22.68 -14.64 -20.89
N VAL A 75 22.03 -14.52 -22.05
CA VAL A 75 21.06 -13.45 -22.34
C VAL A 75 19.84 -13.58 -21.44
N THR A 76 19.24 -14.78 -21.36
CA THR A 76 18.07 -15.03 -20.53
C THR A 76 18.39 -14.79 -19.06
N ARG A 77 19.54 -15.26 -18.55
CA ARG A 77 19.97 -14.97 -17.18
C ARG A 77 20.10 -13.46 -16.92
N GLY A 78 20.67 -12.72 -17.86
CA GLY A 78 20.77 -11.25 -17.74
C GLY A 78 19.41 -10.58 -17.63
N ILE A 79 18.47 -10.92 -18.51
CA ILE A 79 17.11 -10.34 -18.51
C ILE A 79 16.36 -10.68 -17.22
N PHE A 80 16.38 -11.95 -16.79
CA PHE A 80 15.72 -12.37 -15.56
C PHE A 80 16.30 -11.67 -14.33
N SER A 81 17.63 -11.53 -14.23
CA SER A 81 18.28 -10.80 -13.14
C SER A 81 17.93 -9.32 -13.14
N PHE A 82 17.96 -8.65 -14.29
CA PHE A 82 17.57 -7.25 -14.40
C PHE A 82 16.12 -7.05 -13.99
N HIS A 83 15.21 -7.89 -14.49
CA HIS A 83 13.81 -7.85 -14.12
C HIS A 83 13.60 -8.04 -12.61
N LEU A 84 14.30 -9.00 -12.01
CA LEU A 84 14.27 -9.23 -10.56
C LEU A 84 14.71 -7.98 -9.79
N VAL A 85 15.81 -7.34 -10.18
CA VAL A 85 16.30 -6.11 -9.54
C VAL A 85 15.26 -5.00 -9.64
N ILE A 86 14.70 -4.75 -10.82
CA ILE A 86 13.65 -3.73 -10.99
C ILE A 86 12.43 -4.06 -10.15
N HIS A 87 12.02 -5.32 -10.07
CA HIS A 87 10.87 -5.75 -9.28
C HIS A 87 11.11 -5.59 -7.77
N LEU A 88 12.34 -5.83 -7.30
CA LEU A 88 12.76 -5.57 -5.93
C LEU A 88 12.78 -4.07 -5.63
N ILE A 89 13.33 -3.25 -6.54
CA ILE A 89 13.33 -1.79 -6.40
C ILE A 89 11.90 -1.27 -6.33
N ALA A 90 11.04 -1.66 -7.26
CA ALA A 90 9.63 -1.26 -7.30
C ALA A 90 8.88 -1.70 -6.02
N SER A 91 9.24 -2.84 -5.43
CA SER A 91 8.68 -3.31 -4.17
C SER A 91 9.15 -2.53 -2.93
N CYS A 92 10.37 -1.96 -3.00
CA CYS A 92 11.01 -1.25 -1.91
C CYS A 92 10.78 0.27 -1.97
N ILE A 93 10.37 0.82 -3.11
CA ILE A 93 9.98 2.23 -3.21
C ILE A 93 8.75 2.45 -2.34
N ASP A 94 8.92 3.25 -1.29
CA ASP A 94 7.83 3.77 -0.48
C ASP A 94 6.98 4.72 -1.36
N PRO A 95 5.67 4.47 -1.54
CA PRO A 95 4.82 5.35 -2.34
C PRO A 95 4.56 6.71 -1.68
N ALA A 96 5.01 6.93 -0.43
CA ALA A 96 4.84 8.22 0.23
C ALA A 96 5.66 9.33 -0.45
N ASP A 97 5.00 10.46 -0.66
CA ASP A 97 5.61 11.71 -1.13
C ASP A 97 6.74 12.17 -0.19
N SER A 98 7.79 12.79 -0.73
CA SER A 98 8.95 13.21 0.06
C SER A 98 8.62 14.20 1.18
N ASN A 99 7.64 15.09 0.97
CA ASN A 99 7.21 16.05 2.00
C ASN A 99 6.45 15.34 3.12
N VAL A 100 5.67 14.29 2.78
CA VAL A 100 5.02 13.42 3.76
C VAL A 100 6.06 12.64 4.57
N ARG A 101 7.13 12.14 3.94
CA ARG A 101 8.21 11.42 4.64
C ARG A 101 8.95 12.30 5.65
N LEU A 102 9.14 13.58 5.33
CA LEU A 102 9.90 14.51 6.17
C LEU A 102 9.10 14.97 7.40
N MET A 103 7.78 15.22 7.24
CA MET A 103 6.93 15.71 8.33
C MET A 103 6.30 14.60 9.17
N LYS A 104 6.15 13.38 8.64
CA LYS A 104 5.45 12.30 9.33
C LYS A 104 6.40 11.50 10.22
N ASN A 105 6.17 11.59 11.53
CA ASN A 105 6.70 10.61 12.47
C ASN A 105 5.90 9.29 12.32
N TYR A 106 6.47 8.29 11.63
CA TYR A 106 5.83 6.99 11.37
C TYR A 106 5.49 6.18 12.64
N SER A 107 6.01 6.60 13.80
CA SER A 107 5.67 6.02 15.11
C SER A 107 4.33 6.51 15.67
N GLN A 108 3.74 7.56 15.10
CA GLN A 108 2.48 8.13 15.56
C GLN A 108 1.29 7.54 14.78
N PRO A 109 0.17 7.21 15.47
CA PRO A 109 -1.01 6.68 14.80
C PRO A 109 -1.55 7.67 13.77
N MET A 110 -1.99 7.14 12.62
CA MET A 110 -2.50 7.96 11.53
C MET A 110 -3.77 8.70 12.00
N PRO A 111 -3.83 10.04 11.86
CA PRO A 111 -5.00 10.80 12.27
C PRO A 111 -6.23 10.38 11.46
N ILE A 112 -7.40 10.42 12.09
CA ILE A 112 -8.67 10.09 11.43
C ILE A 112 -9.07 11.25 10.52
N PHE A 113 -9.37 10.95 9.26
CA PHE A 113 -9.89 11.94 8.32
C PHE A 113 -11.35 12.23 8.64
N ASP A 114 -11.67 13.51 8.89
CA ASP A 114 -13.02 13.96 9.14
C ASP A 114 -13.70 14.42 7.84
N ARG A 115 -14.53 13.54 7.26
CA ARG A 115 -15.30 13.83 6.03
C ARG A 115 -16.35 14.93 6.21
N SER A 116 -16.73 15.28 7.44
CA SER A 116 -17.67 16.38 7.68
C SER A 116 -17.03 17.75 7.46
N LYS A 117 -15.70 17.85 7.59
CA LYS A 117 -14.93 19.09 7.39
C LYS A 117 -14.36 19.23 6.00
N HIS A 118 -13.95 18.11 5.39
CA HIS A 118 -13.32 18.10 4.08
C HIS A 118 -13.90 16.96 3.21
N ALA A 119 -14.39 17.31 2.01
CA ALA A 119 -14.94 16.32 1.08
C ALA A 119 -13.85 15.40 0.48
N HIS A 120 -12.64 15.92 0.30
CA HIS A 120 -11.49 15.21 -0.25
C HIS A 120 -10.28 15.31 0.68
N VAL A 121 -9.48 14.24 0.73
CA VAL A 121 -8.26 14.15 1.56
C VAL A 121 -7.20 15.15 1.12
N ILE A 122 -7.10 15.39 -0.19
CA ILE A 122 -6.20 16.36 -0.80
C ILE A 122 -7.07 17.44 -1.46
N GLN A 123 -6.83 18.69 -1.10
CA GLN A 123 -7.52 19.85 -1.66
C GLN A 123 -6.50 20.97 -1.87
N ASN A 124 -6.51 21.62 -3.04
CA ASN A 124 -5.57 22.70 -3.37
C ASN A 124 -4.08 22.35 -3.12
N GLN A 125 -3.65 21.16 -3.54
CA GLN A 125 -2.28 20.65 -3.30
C GLN A 125 -1.92 20.53 -1.80
N PHE A 126 -2.91 20.51 -0.91
CA PHE A 126 -2.70 20.31 0.51
C PHE A 126 -3.37 19.01 0.97
N CYS A 127 -2.61 18.14 1.60
CA CYS A 127 -3.11 16.92 2.22
C CYS A 127 -3.58 17.24 3.64
N HIS A 128 -4.89 17.29 3.86
CA HIS A 128 -5.50 17.57 5.16
C HIS A 128 -5.30 16.42 6.17
N LEU A 129 -4.98 15.23 5.68
CA LEU A 129 -4.71 14.04 6.50
C LEU A 129 -3.26 14.03 7.05
N CYS A 130 -2.29 14.37 6.20
CA CYS A 130 -0.89 14.46 6.61
C CYS A 130 -0.49 15.87 7.09
N LYS A 131 -1.37 16.87 6.88
CA LYS A 131 -1.12 18.31 7.11
C LYS A 131 0.13 18.82 6.39
N VAL A 132 0.31 18.41 5.14
CA VAL A 132 1.46 18.81 4.30
C VAL A 132 0.99 19.24 2.92
N THR A 133 1.77 20.12 2.29
CA THR A 133 1.63 20.43 0.86
C THR A 133 2.25 19.30 0.05
N VAL A 134 1.52 18.83 -0.97
CA VAL A 134 1.87 17.72 -1.87
C VAL A 134 2.36 18.24 -3.20
#